data_AF-A0A259B6A8-F1
#
_entry.id   AF-A0A259B6A8-F1
#
_cell.length_a   1.000
_cell.length_b   1.000
_cell.length_c   1.000
_cell.angle_alpha   90.00
_cell.angle_beta   90.00
_cell.angle_gamma   90.00
#
_symmetry.space_group_name_H-M   'P 1'
#
loop_
_entity.id
_entity.type
_entity.pdbx_description
1 polymer ?
#
loop_
_entity_poly.entity_id
_entity_poly.type
_entity_poly.pdbx_seq_one_letter_code
_entity_poly.pdbx_strand_id
1 'polypeptide(L)'
;MRRSIWALPRMRPIAMALIARNFLVWRKLMGPAIALNFGEPLIYLLGLGLGLGHLVGSVGGLPYLTFLASGVVASSAMTTVSFEGMYSVFTRMVPQKTYDAMMATPMDVDDIILGEVIWAA
;
A
#
# COMPACT_ATOMS: atom_id res chain seq x y z
N MET A 1 -10.23 10.63 31.99
CA MET A 1 -8.99 11.29 31.51
C MET A 1 -9.25 11.73 30.07
N ARG A 2 -9.33 13.04 29.80
CA ARG A 2 -9.76 13.59 28.49
C ARG A 2 -8.58 13.48 27.51
N ARG A 3 -8.64 12.58 26.52
CA ARG A 3 -7.57 12.40 25.53
C ARG A 3 -7.49 13.65 24.63
N SER A 4 -6.27 14.10 24.36
CA SER A 4 -6.01 15.10 23.31
C SER A 4 -6.21 14.46 21.95
N ILE A 5 -6.97 15.12 21.06
CA ILE A 5 -7.18 14.69 19.67
C ILE A 5 -5.88 14.63 18.84
N TRP A 6 -4.78 15.20 19.37
CA TRP A 6 -3.46 15.23 18.74
C TRP A 6 -2.48 14.20 19.31
N ALA A 7 -2.93 13.30 20.19
CA ALA A 7 -2.06 12.27 20.72
C ALA A 7 -1.75 11.22 19.63
N LEU A 8 -0.46 10.90 19.47
CA LEU A 8 -0.04 9.80 18.60
C LEU A 8 -0.70 8.48 19.06
N PRO A 9 -1.11 7.62 18.11
CA PRO A 9 -1.71 6.33 18.44
C PRO A 9 -0.73 5.50 19.28
N ARG A 10 -1.25 4.83 20.32
CA ARG A 10 -0.42 3.99 21.18
C ARG A 10 -0.09 2.71 20.44
N MET A 11 1.18 2.54 20.08
CA MET A 11 1.71 1.29 19.51
C MET A 11 1.61 0.16 20.55
N ARG A 12 0.52 -0.62 20.52
CA ARG A 12 0.44 -1.87 21.30
C ARG A 12 0.82 -3.04 20.41
N PRO A 13 1.42 -4.11 20.95
CA PRO A 13 1.80 -5.30 20.19
C PRO A 13 0.62 -5.96 19.46
N ILE A 14 -0.60 -5.75 19.97
CA ILE A 14 -1.85 -6.24 19.39
C ILE A 14 -2.05 -5.73 17.94
N ALA A 15 -1.55 -4.56 17.56
CA ALA A 15 -1.62 -4.07 16.18
C ALA A 15 -0.91 -5.00 15.17
N MET A 16 0.13 -5.73 15.61
CA MET A 16 0.81 -6.73 14.78
C MET A 16 -0.09 -7.92 14.42
N ALA A 17 -1.07 -8.25 15.25
CA ALA A 17 -2.01 -9.32 14.96
C ALA A 17 -2.89 -8.99 13.74
N LEU A 18 -3.25 -7.71 13.57
CA LEU A 18 -3.98 -7.23 12.41
C LEU A 18 -3.13 -7.31 11.13
N ILE A 19 -1.87 -6.90 11.21
CA ILE A 19 -0.90 -7.03 10.10
C ILE A 19 -0.76 -8.50 9.69
N ALA A 20 -0.59 -9.40 10.66
CA ALA A 20 -0.50 -10.84 10.39
C ALA A 20 -1.77 -11.38 9.71
N ARG A 21 -2.96 -10.97 10.16
CA ARG A 21 -4.24 -11.32 9.53
C ARG A 21 -4.27 -10.86 8.07
N ASN A 22 -3.95 -9.60 7.82
CA ASN A 22 -3.98 -9.04 6.47
C ASN A 22 -2.95 -9.71 5.56
N PHE A 23 -1.76 -10.02 6.07
CA PHE A 23 -0.74 -10.80 5.36
C PHE A 23 -1.24 -12.18 4.94
N LEU A 24 -1.95 -12.90 5.81
CA LEU A 24 -2.49 -14.21 5.47
C LEU A 24 -3.54 -14.16 4.36
N VAL A 25 -4.33 -13.09 4.30
CA VAL A 25 -5.31 -12.85 3.22
C VAL A 25 -4.58 -12.49 1.93
N TRP A 26 -3.68 -11.51 1.98
CA TRP A 26 -2.90 -11.06 0.82
C TRP A 26 -2.04 -12.18 0.24
N ARG A 27 -1.49 -13.07 1.08
CA ARG A 27 -0.71 -14.22 0.63
C ARG A 27 -1.50 -15.13 -0.32
N LYS A 28 -2.82 -15.21 -0.19
CA LYS A 28 -3.66 -15.97 -1.13
C LYS A 28 -3.85 -15.26 -2.46
N LEU A 29 -3.70 -13.94 -2.47
CA LEU A 29 -3.87 -13.06 -3.63
C LEU A 29 -2.54 -12.64 -4.27
N MET A 30 -1.40 -13.06 -3.72
CA MET A 30 -0.07 -12.58 -4.14
C MET A 30 0.21 -12.82 -5.63
N GLY A 31 -0.22 -13.97 -6.17
CA GLY A 31 0.05 -14.32 -7.57
C GLY A 31 -0.62 -13.33 -8.53
N PRO A 32 -1.96 -13.20 -8.45
CA PRO A 32 -2.69 -12.17 -9.20
C PRO A 32 -2.18 -10.74 -8.93
N ALA A 33 -1.94 -10.40 -7.66
CA ALA A 33 -1.51 -9.05 -7.28
C ALA A 33 -0.16 -8.68 -7.90
N ILE A 34 0.84 -9.56 -7.83
CA ILE A 34 2.16 -9.32 -8.43
C ILE A 34 2.06 -9.27 -9.95
N ALA A 35 1.33 -10.19 -10.58
CA ALA A 35 1.19 -10.22 -12.03
C ALA A 35 0.54 -8.94 -12.58
N LEU A 36 -0.54 -8.46 -11.95
CA LEU A 36 -1.26 -7.27 -12.40
C LEU A 36 -0.47 -5.98 -12.11
N ASN A 37 0.14 -5.86 -10.92
CA ASN A 37 0.85 -4.64 -10.53
C ASN A 37 2.20 -4.48 -11.23
N PHE A 38 2.87 -5.55 -11.64
CA PHE A 38 4.17 -5.46 -12.33
C PHE A 38 4.06 -5.53 -13.86
N GLY A 39 2.97 -6.07 -14.41
CA GLY A 39 2.79 -6.18 -15.86
C GLY A 39 2.82 -4.84 -16.58
N GLU A 40 2.00 -3.89 -16.13
CA GLU A 40 1.91 -2.56 -16.76
C GLU A 40 3.21 -1.73 -16.63
N PRO A 41 3.84 -1.64 -15.45
CA PRO A 41 5.16 -1.01 -15.29
C PRO A 41 6.25 -1.58 -16.19
N LEU A 42 6.28 -2.91 -16.37
CA LEU A 42 7.24 -3.57 -17.26
C LEU A 42 7.01 -3.17 -18.71
N ILE A 43 5.76 -3.09 -19.17
CA ILE A 43 5.43 -2.64 -20.52
C ILE A 43 5.88 -1.19 -20.73
N TYR A 44 5.68 -0.30 -19.75
CA TYR A 44 6.16 1.09 -19.84
C TYR A 44 7.69 1.18 -19.87
N LEU A 45 8.39 0.37 -19.06
CA LEU A 45 9.84 0.33 -19.09
C LEU A 45 10.39 -0.23 -20.41
N LEU A 46 9.74 -1.25 -20.97
CA LEU A 46 10.13 -1.81 -22.26
C LEU A 46 9.86 -0.83 -23.41
N GLY A 47 8.66 -0.25 -23.47
CA GLY A 47 8.27 0.66 -24.54
C GLY A 47 8.96 2.02 -24.47
N LEU A 48 8.82 2.72 -23.34
CA LEU A 48 9.37 4.06 -23.16
C LEU A 48 10.85 4.00 -22.77
N GLY A 49 11.23 3.10 -21.87
CA GLY A 49 12.60 3.04 -21.35
C GLY A 49 13.62 2.62 -22.41
N LEU A 50 13.36 1.58 -23.19
CA LEU A 50 14.27 1.16 -24.27
C LEU A 50 14.12 2.02 -25.53
N GLY A 51 12.89 2.39 -25.88
CA GLY A 51 12.59 3.20 -27.06
C GLY A 51 13.06 4.66 -26.94
N LEU A 52 12.52 5.40 -25.98
CA LEU A 52 12.92 6.80 -25.75
C LEU A 52 14.27 6.94 -25.05
N GLY A 53 14.76 5.93 -24.34
CA GLY A 53 16.04 6.01 -23.65
C GLY A 53 17.22 6.35 -24.56
N HIS A 54 17.23 5.82 -25.79
CA HIS A 54 18.24 6.16 -26.79
C HIS A 54 18.12 7.59 -27.35
N LEU A 55 16.91 8.16 -27.34
CA LEU A 55 16.63 9.50 -27.89
C LEU A 55 16.89 10.60 -26.85
N VAL A 56 16.58 10.34 -25.58
CA VAL A 56 16.72 11.31 -24.48
C VAL A 56 18.11 11.24 -23.84
N GLY A 57 18.70 10.04 -23.75
CA GLY A 57 20.02 9.82 -23.16
C GLY A 57 20.03 9.93 -21.62
N SER A 58 20.06 11.16 -21.09
CA SER A 58 20.13 11.40 -19.65
C SER A 58 19.25 12.57 -19.20
N VAL A 59 18.69 12.44 -18.00
CA VAL A 59 17.87 13.48 -17.35
C VAL A 59 18.49 13.77 -16.00
N GLY A 60 18.90 15.02 -15.77
CA GLY A 60 19.53 15.41 -14.51
C GLY A 60 20.79 14.62 -14.15
N GLY A 61 21.54 14.14 -15.16
CA GLY A 61 22.74 13.32 -14.98
C GLY A 61 22.47 11.83 -14.73
N LEU A 62 21.20 11.39 -14.69
CA LEU A 62 20.82 9.99 -14.58
C LEU A 62 20.40 9.41 -15.94
N PRO A 63 20.69 8.13 -16.23
CA PRO A 63 20.13 7.46 -17.40
C PRO A 63 18.59 7.53 -17.38
N TYR A 64 17.97 7.85 -18.53
CA TYR A 64 16.51 7.98 -18.63
C TYR A 64 15.78 6.74 -18.11
N LEU A 65 16.31 5.55 -18.37
CA LEU A 65 15.73 4.29 -17.90
C LEU A 65 15.67 4.22 -16.36
N THR A 66 16.73 4.64 -15.67
CA THR A 66 16.80 4.67 -14.21
C THR A 66 15.84 5.71 -13.63
N PHE A 67 15.78 6.89 -14.26
CA PHE A 67 14.83 7.94 -13.89
C PHE A 67 13.38 7.44 -14.03
N LEU A 68 13.04 6.86 -15.19
CA LEU A 68 11.72 6.32 -15.47
C LEU A 68 11.35 5.18 -14.50
N ALA A 69 12.25 4.22 -14.28
CA ALA A 69 12.01 3.10 -13.37
C ALA A 69 11.68 3.59 -11.95
N SER A 70 12.45 4.55 -11.43
CA SER A 70 12.21 5.10 -10.10
C SER A 70 10.86 5.83 -10.00
N GLY A 71 10.49 6.61 -11.02
CA GLY A 71 9.22 7.30 -11.08
C GLY A 71 8.02 6.36 -11.15
N VAL A 72 8.12 5.30 -11.96
CA VAL A 72 7.06 4.29 -12.08
C VAL A 72 6.87 3.52 -10.78
N VAL A 73 7.95 3.12 -10.10
CA VAL A 73 7.85 2.45 -8.79
C VAL A 73 7.17 3.36 -7.76
N ALA A 74 7.55 4.64 -7.70
CA ALA A 74 6.95 5.59 -6.78
C ALA A 74 5.45 5.82 -7.07
N SER A 75 5.09 6.03 -8.34
CA SER A 75 3.69 6.27 -8.74
C SER A 75 2.80 5.05 -8.53
N SER A 76 3.30 3.84 -8.82
CA SER A 76 2.61 2.58 -8.54
C SER A 76 2.35 2.43 -7.04
N ALA A 77 3.38 2.62 -6.19
CA ALA A 77 3.21 2.53 -4.74
C ALA A 77 2.18 3.54 -4.20
N MET A 78 2.25 4.79 -4.65
CA MET A 78 1.28 5.82 -4.27
C MET A 78 -0.15 5.45 -4.67
N THR A 79 -0.31 4.92 -5.89
CA THR A 79 -1.62 4.51 -6.41
C THR A 79 -2.18 3.36 -5.59
N THR A 80 -1.39 2.30 -5.36
CA THR A 80 -1.82 1.12 -4.59
C THR A 80 -2.22 1.48 -3.16
N VAL A 81 -1.39 2.24 -2.44
CA VAL A 81 -1.70 2.70 -1.07
C VAL A 81 -2.98 3.53 -1.03
N SER A 82 -3.22 4.37 -2.04
CA SER A 82 -4.44 5.18 -2.13
C SER A 82 -5.69 4.31 -2.32
N PHE A 83 -5.62 3.31 -3.21
CA PHE A 83 -6.74 2.40 -3.44
C PHE A 83 -7.03 1.53 -2.22
N GLU A 84 -6.01 1.00 -1.54
CA GLU A 84 -6.19 0.25 -0.29
C GLU A 84 -6.77 1.16 0.81
N GLY A 85 -6.19 2.34 1.01
CA GLY A 85 -6.64 3.28 2.04
C GLY A 85 -8.07 3.80 1.84
N MET A 86 -8.56 3.84 0.60
CA MET A 86 -9.92 4.28 0.30
C MET A 86 -10.90 3.11 0.18
N TYR A 87 -10.70 2.25 -0.82
CA TYR A 87 -11.67 1.21 -1.18
C TYR A 87 -11.62 0.01 -0.24
N SER A 88 -10.42 -0.47 0.10
CA SER A 88 -10.25 -1.63 0.99
C SER A 88 -10.74 -1.31 2.40
N VAL A 89 -10.41 -0.13 2.92
CA VAL A 89 -10.91 0.37 4.21
C VAL A 89 -12.44 0.53 4.19
N PHE A 90 -13.01 1.17 3.16
CA PHE A 90 -14.46 1.37 3.06
C PHE A 90 -15.22 0.03 3.01
N THR A 91 -14.73 -0.93 2.22
CA THR A 91 -15.38 -2.24 2.09
C THR A 91 -15.34 -3.04 3.39
N ARG A 92 -14.23 -2.96 4.15
CA ARG A 92 -14.12 -3.55 5.49
C ARG A 92 -14.99 -2.86 6.53
N MET A 93 -15.19 -1.55 6.39
CA MET A 93 -15.98 -0.76 7.33
C MET A 93 -17.49 -0.97 7.13
N VAL A 94 -17.99 -0.80 5.90
CA VAL A 94 -19.43 -0.68 5.65
C VAL A 94 -20.07 -2.02 5.23
N PRO A 95 -19.73 -2.63 4.07
CA PRO A 95 -20.27 -3.93 3.69
C PRO A 95 -19.86 -5.10 4.62
N GLN A 96 -18.58 -5.24 4.92
CA GLN A 96 -18.06 -6.42 5.62
C GLN A 96 -18.12 -6.31 7.14
N LYS A 97 -18.27 -5.10 7.69
CA LYS A 97 -18.28 -4.80 9.14
C LYS A 97 -17.14 -5.47 9.91
N THR A 98 -15.98 -5.59 9.27
CA THR A 98 -14.83 -6.28 9.85
C THR A 98 -14.26 -5.47 11.02
N TYR A 99 -14.32 -4.13 10.96
CA TYR A 99 -13.90 -3.28 12.07
C TYR A 99 -14.81 -3.43 13.29
N ASP A 100 -16.12 -3.59 13.11
CA ASP A 100 -17.05 -3.88 14.22
C ASP A 100 -16.69 -5.20 14.90
N ALA A 101 -16.34 -6.22 14.12
CA ALA A 101 -15.89 -7.51 14.66
C ALA A 101 -14.53 -7.40 15.40
N MET A 102 -13.59 -6.57 14.90
CA MET A 102 -12.32 -6.32 15.59
C MET A 102 -12.52 -5.58 16.92
N MET A 103 -13.46 -4.63 16.97
CA MET A 103 -13.80 -3.88 18.19
C MET A 103 -14.46 -4.76 19.27
N ALA A 104 -14.94 -5.96 18.93
CA ALA A 104 -15.41 -6.95 19.91
C ALA A 104 -14.25 -7.71 20.61
N THR A 105 -13.01 -7.53 20.15
CA THR A 105 -11.79 -8.07 20.76
C THR A 105 -11.10 -6.97 21.60
N PRO A 106 -10.08 -7.26 22.42
CA PRO A 106 -9.41 -6.23 23.26
C PRO A 106 -8.52 -5.23 22.49
N MET A 107 -8.84 -4.98 21.22
CA MET A 107 -8.23 -3.99 20.33
C MET A 107 -8.89 -2.62 20.54
N ASP A 108 -8.08 -1.57 20.59
CA ASP A 108 -8.55 -0.18 20.55
C ASP A 108 -8.53 0.34 19.09
N VAL A 109 -9.20 1.45 18.83
CA VAL A 109 -9.25 2.07 17.49
C VAL A 109 -7.85 2.46 17.02
N ASP A 110 -7.00 2.93 17.94
CA ASP A 110 -5.60 3.27 17.68
C ASP A 110 -4.82 2.07 17.12
N ASP A 111 -5.08 0.86 17.62
CA ASP A 111 -4.41 -0.38 17.19
C ASP A 111 -4.84 -0.78 15.77
N ILE A 112 -6.12 -0.56 15.42
CA ILE A 112 -6.68 -0.85 14.10
C ILE A 112 -6.09 0.10 13.05
N ILE A 113 -6.14 1.40 13.30
CA ILE A 113 -5.63 2.42 12.37
C ILE A 113 -4.15 2.17 12.10
N LEU A 114 -3.38 1.88 13.15
CA LEU A 114 -1.96 1.65 13.04
C LEU A 114 -1.63 0.37 12.24
N GLY A 115 -2.39 -0.71 12.47
CA GLY A 115 -2.25 -1.93 11.69
C GLY A 115 -2.63 -1.74 10.21
N GLU A 116 -3.67 -0.98 9.90
CA GLU A 116 -4.06 -0.70 8.51
C GLU A 116 -3.08 0.24 7.79
N VAL A 117 -2.59 1.29 8.46
CA VAL A 117 -1.61 2.23 7.88
C VAL A 117 -0.28 1.53 7.58
N ILE A 118 0.18 0.65 8.48
CA ILE A 118 1.39 -0.13 8.24
C ILE A 118 1.15 -1.19 7.15
N TRP A 119 -0.06 -1.75 7.09
CA TRP A 119 -0.38 -2.81 6.14
C TRP A 119 -0.58 -2.30 4.71
N ALA A 120 -1.09 -1.09 4.48
CA ALA A 120 -1.49 -0.58 3.16
C ALA A 120 -0.50 -0.96 2.04
N ALA A 121 -0.81 -2.06 1.33
CA ALA A 121 0.09 -2.80 0.43
C ALA A 121 -0.64 -3.28 -0.81
#